data_AF-A0A7S2U7H4-F1
#
_entry.id   AF-A0A7S2U7H4-F1
#
_cell.length_a   1.000
_cell.length_b   1.000
_cell.length_c   1.000
_cell.angle_alpha   90.00
_cell.angle_beta   90.00
_cell.angle_gamma   90.00
#
_symmetry.space_group_name_H-M   'P 1'
#
loop_
_entity.id
_entity.type
_entity.pdbx_description
1 polymer ?
#
loop_
_entity_poly.entity_id
_entity_poly.type
_entity_poly.pdbx_seq_one_letter_code
_entity_poly.pdbx_strand_id
1 'polypeptide(L)'
;MTTVNKLYAPVSYRWAHAVNSKAALEATLANNNSSMINNAIEADIIFSDQQQVPVRGPPPQRDSTLTLEQFLHTLAQARFQGGNNDHNKATLVKLDFKSQVALEASLALVQAYVTETRFPQGLFWNADLLLGPMQDIEDRQRYGPQFNGSTFLALAQQTVPDAVLSIGWTTTPHEQDQDIAYTENMV
;
A
#
# COMPACT_ATOMS: atom_id res chain seq x y z
N MET A 1 38.88 -17.49 18.69
CA MET A 1 37.54 -17.45 18.08
C MET A 1 37.15 -16.00 17.94
N THR A 2 37.17 -15.46 16.72
CA THR A 2 36.86 -14.04 16.46
C THR A 2 35.49 -13.99 15.81
N THR A 3 34.48 -13.59 16.57
CA THR A 3 33.13 -13.37 16.06
C THR A 3 33.15 -12.11 15.21
N VAL A 4 33.14 -12.26 13.88
CA VAL A 4 33.01 -11.13 12.98
C VAL A 4 31.56 -10.66 13.02
N ASN A 5 31.32 -9.52 13.67
CA ASN A 5 30.03 -8.83 13.60
C ASN A 5 29.79 -8.45 12.13
N LYS A 6 28.85 -9.14 11.49
CA LYS A 6 28.40 -8.84 10.13
C LYS A 6 27.61 -7.54 10.20
N LEU A 7 28.27 -6.41 9.90
CA LEU A 7 27.58 -5.13 9.73
C LEU A 7 26.75 -5.25 8.44
N TYR A 8 25.43 -5.31 8.57
CA TYR A 8 24.52 -5.21 7.44
C TYR A 8 24.57 -3.78 6.90
N ALA A 9 24.88 -3.62 5.61
CA ALA A 9 24.73 -2.33 4.96
C ALA A 9 23.24 -1.92 5.04
N PRO A 10 22.94 -0.63 5.28
CA PRO A 10 21.56 -0.16 5.27
C PRO A 10 20.93 -0.45 3.90
N VAL A 11 19.76 -1.08 3.91
CA VAL A 11 18.98 -1.33 2.69
C VAL A 11 18.40 -0.01 2.23
N SER A 12 18.68 0.39 0.99
CA SER A 12 18.09 1.59 0.37
C SER A 12 16.81 1.22 -0.36
N TYR A 13 15.72 1.93 -0.08
CA TYR A 13 14.46 1.78 -0.82
C TYR A 13 14.22 2.97 -1.76
N ARG A 14 13.84 2.66 -3.00
CA ARG A 14 13.36 3.61 -4.00
C ARG A 14 11.90 3.26 -4.30
N TRP A 15 11.01 4.16 -3.90
CA TRP A 15 9.57 3.98 -4.03
C TRP A 15 9.09 4.49 -5.39
N ALA A 16 8.43 3.61 -6.14
CA ALA A 16 7.50 4.02 -7.19
C ALA A 16 6.16 4.33 -6.52
N HIS A 17 5.80 5.60 -6.44
CA HIS A 17 4.59 6.09 -5.79
C HIS A 17 3.42 6.20 -6.76
N ALA A 18 2.20 5.98 -6.28
CA ALA A 18 0.94 6.10 -7.00
C ALA A 18 0.98 5.36 -8.35
N VAL A 19 1.54 4.14 -8.34
CA VAL A 19 1.54 3.30 -9.54
C VAL A 19 0.10 2.86 -9.71
N ASN A 20 -0.70 3.56 -10.51
CA ASN A 20 -2.15 3.27 -10.61
C ASN A 20 -2.60 2.89 -12.03
N SER A 21 -1.67 2.86 -12.99
CA SER A 21 -1.95 2.52 -14.39
C SER A 21 -1.07 1.38 -14.88
N LYS A 22 -1.47 0.74 -15.97
CA LYS A 22 -0.69 -0.31 -16.65
C LYS A 22 0.67 0.23 -17.11
N ALA A 23 0.69 1.40 -17.73
CA ALA A 23 1.93 2.04 -18.17
C ALA A 23 2.89 2.35 -17.00
N ALA A 24 2.38 2.84 -15.87
CA ALA A 24 3.21 3.09 -14.69
C ALA A 24 3.78 1.79 -14.11
N LEU A 25 2.99 0.72 -14.09
CA LEU A 25 3.42 -0.61 -13.65
C LEU A 25 4.52 -1.18 -14.54
N GLU A 26 4.31 -1.16 -15.85
CA GLU A 26 5.27 -1.63 -16.84
C GLU A 26 6.58 -0.85 -16.76
N ALA A 27 6.53 0.49 -16.66
CA ALA A 27 7.71 1.32 -16.51
C ALA A 27 8.47 1.03 -15.20
N THR A 28 7.74 0.82 -14.10
CA THR A 28 8.34 0.48 -12.80
C THR A 28 9.07 -0.87 -12.86
N LEU A 29 8.46 -1.86 -13.50
CA LEU A 29 9.04 -3.19 -13.65
C LEU A 29 10.19 -3.20 -14.67
N ALA A 30 10.15 -2.42 -15.74
CA ALA A 30 11.25 -2.36 -16.72
C ALA A 30 12.56 -1.82 -16.12
N ASN A 31 12.47 -0.89 -15.17
CA ASN A 31 13.63 -0.28 -14.51
C ASN A 31 14.37 -1.22 -13.54
N ASN A 32 13.80 -2.40 -13.23
CA ASN A 32 14.40 -3.37 -12.32
C ASN A 32 15.69 -4.05 -12.86
N ASN A 33 16.04 -3.81 -14.13
CA ASN A 33 17.24 -4.35 -14.78
C ASN A 33 18.40 -3.34 -14.91
N SER A 34 18.25 -2.11 -14.39
CA SER A 34 19.25 -1.03 -14.47
C SER A 34 19.82 -0.66 -13.09
N SER A 35 20.86 0.17 -13.02
CA SER A 35 21.41 0.67 -11.74
C SER A 35 20.45 1.55 -10.91
N MET A 36 19.25 1.85 -11.42
CA MET A 36 18.16 2.56 -10.72
C MET A 36 16.93 1.65 -10.58
N ILE A 37 17.02 0.67 -9.68
CA ILE A 37 15.91 -0.26 -9.39
C ILE A 37 14.94 0.40 -8.40
N ASN A 38 13.67 0.55 -8.80
CA ASN A 38 12.59 0.71 -7.82
C ASN A 38 12.38 -0.63 -7.13
N ASN A 39 12.72 -0.71 -5.85
CA ASN A 39 12.55 -1.89 -5.01
C ASN A 39 11.40 -1.71 -4.00
N ALA A 40 10.59 -0.67 -4.17
CA ALA A 40 9.35 -0.51 -3.44
C ALA A 40 8.28 0.07 -4.37
N ILE A 41 7.06 -0.44 -4.28
CA ILE A 41 5.90 0.00 -5.06
C ILE A 41 4.78 0.34 -4.09
N GLU A 42 4.13 1.48 -4.30
CA GLU A 42 2.89 1.84 -3.64
C GLU A 42 1.79 2.04 -4.70
N ALA A 43 0.56 1.66 -4.35
CA ALA A 43 -0.59 1.95 -5.17
C ALA A 43 -1.88 2.12 -4.38
N ASP A 44 -2.71 3.06 -4.84
CA ASP A 44 -4.02 3.38 -4.28
C ASP A 44 -5.05 2.35 -4.70
N ILE A 45 -5.75 1.73 -3.76
CA ILE A 45 -6.79 0.73 -4.00
C ILE A 45 -8.16 1.34 -3.70
N ILE A 46 -8.96 1.50 -4.76
CA ILE A 46 -10.35 1.96 -4.71
C ILE A 46 -11.29 0.83 -5.14
N PHE A 47 -12.56 0.95 -4.77
CA PHE A 47 -13.60 0.06 -5.28
C PHE A 47 -14.27 0.70 -6.49
N SER A 48 -14.35 -0.03 -7.60
CA SER A 48 -15.09 0.42 -8.76
C SER A 48 -16.54 -0.06 -8.69
N ASP A 49 -17.48 0.88 -8.55
CA ASP A 49 -18.92 0.56 -8.61
C ASP A 49 -19.36 0.06 -10.01
N GLN A 50 -18.64 0.44 -11.07
CA GLN A 50 -19.01 0.02 -12.44
C GLN A 50 -18.62 -1.44 -12.71
N GLN A 51 -17.37 -1.79 -12.40
CA GLN A 51 -16.82 -3.13 -12.58
C GLN A 51 -17.10 -4.08 -11.39
N GLN A 52 -17.58 -3.57 -10.25
CA GLN A 52 -17.80 -4.31 -9.00
C GLN A 52 -16.55 -5.04 -8.47
N VAL A 53 -15.36 -4.44 -8.66
CA VAL A 53 -14.06 -5.02 -8.26
C VAL A 53 -13.12 -3.93 -7.72
N PRO A 54 -12.09 -4.29 -6.92
CA PRO A 54 -11.03 -3.36 -6.53
C PRO A 54 -10.13 -3.03 -7.73
N VAL A 55 -9.84 -1.74 -7.90
CA VAL A 55 -9.01 -1.19 -9.00
C VAL A 55 -8.01 -0.17 -8.45
N ARG A 56 -7.03 0.21 -9.26
CA ARG A 56 -6.00 1.17 -8.84
C ARG A 56 -6.27 2.59 -9.30
N GLY A 57 -6.34 3.54 -8.37
CA GLY A 57 -6.63 4.94 -8.69
C GLY A 57 -6.72 5.80 -7.45
N PRO A 58 -6.16 7.03 -7.47
CA PRO A 58 -6.30 7.94 -6.35
C PRO A 58 -7.72 8.54 -6.34
N PRO A 59 -8.31 8.80 -5.16
CA PRO A 59 -9.49 9.66 -5.07
C PRO A 59 -9.25 11.01 -5.78
N PRO A 60 -10.25 11.59 -6.46
CA PRO A 60 -11.67 11.21 -6.47
C PRO A 60 -12.03 10.16 -7.55
N GLN A 61 -11.05 9.49 -8.17
CA GLN A 61 -11.35 8.44 -9.14
C GLN A 61 -12.16 7.33 -8.46
N ARG A 62 -13.18 6.84 -9.17
CA ARG A 62 -14.05 5.73 -8.74
C ARG A 62 -13.97 4.54 -9.67
N ASP A 63 -13.07 4.60 -10.65
CA ASP A 63 -12.86 3.51 -11.60
C ASP A 63 -11.47 3.64 -12.26
N SER A 64 -10.94 2.51 -12.73
CA SER A 64 -9.66 2.41 -13.43
C SER A 64 -9.59 1.13 -14.27
N THR A 65 -8.81 1.19 -15.35
CA THR A 65 -8.64 0.05 -16.27
C THR A 65 -7.68 -1.02 -15.77
N LEU A 66 -7.01 -0.78 -14.63
CA LEU A 66 -6.12 -1.73 -13.99
C LEU A 66 -6.76 -2.23 -12.69
N THR A 67 -7.29 -3.45 -12.74
CA THR A 67 -7.82 -4.12 -11.54
C THR A 67 -6.69 -4.51 -10.59
N LEU A 68 -7.01 -4.68 -9.30
CA LEU A 68 -6.04 -5.16 -8.31
C LEU A 68 -5.53 -6.56 -8.67
N GLU A 69 -6.41 -7.45 -9.17
CA GLU A 69 -6.03 -8.79 -9.62
C GLU A 69 -4.97 -8.74 -10.72
N GLN A 70 -5.18 -7.90 -11.75
CA GLN A 70 -4.20 -7.72 -12.83
C GLN A 70 -2.87 -7.18 -12.28
N PHE A 71 -2.92 -6.20 -11.38
CA PHE A 71 -1.72 -5.64 -10.77
C PHE A 71 -0.91 -6.71 -10.00
N LEU A 72 -1.56 -7.44 -9.08
CA LEU A 72 -0.90 -8.47 -8.27
C LEU A 72 -0.37 -9.61 -9.14
N HIS A 73 -1.16 -10.05 -10.14
CA HIS A 73 -0.72 -11.06 -11.08
C HIS A 73 0.54 -10.63 -11.86
N THR A 74 0.56 -9.40 -12.40
CA THR A 74 1.74 -8.88 -13.09
C THR A 74 2.97 -8.81 -12.18
N LEU A 75 2.82 -8.41 -10.91
CA LEU A 75 3.93 -8.42 -9.95
C LEU A 75 4.47 -9.83 -9.67
N ALA A 76 3.58 -10.82 -9.52
CA ALA A 76 3.97 -12.21 -9.29
C ALA A 76 4.71 -12.79 -10.50
N GLN A 77 4.19 -12.56 -11.71
CA GLN A 77 4.82 -13.01 -12.96
C GLN A 77 6.19 -12.36 -13.19
N ALA A 78 6.33 -11.07 -12.86
CA ALA A 78 7.60 -10.36 -12.89
C ALA A 78 8.56 -10.78 -11.75
N ARG A 79 8.12 -11.66 -10.84
CA ARG A 79 8.85 -12.10 -9.64
C ARG A 79 9.35 -10.91 -8.82
N PHE A 80 8.54 -9.85 -8.76
CA PHE A 80 8.87 -8.65 -8.02
C PHE A 80 9.06 -8.97 -6.53
N GLN A 81 8.20 -9.81 -5.96
CA GLN A 81 8.34 -10.41 -4.63
C GLN A 81 8.58 -11.93 -4.74
N GLY A 82 9.41 -12.50 -3.86
CA GLY A 82 9.60 -13.96 -3.75
C GLY A 82 10.54 -14.62 -4.76
N GLY A 83 11.25 -13.86 -5.60
CA GLY A 83 12.01 -14.40 -6.74
C GLY A 83 13.52 -14.59 -6.56
N ASN A 84 14.15 -14.01 -5.54
CA ASN A 84 15.61 -14.01 -5.42
C ASN A 84 16.04 -14.57 -4.06
N ASN A 85 16.83 -15.65 -4.07
CA ASN A 85 17.61 -16.11 -2.91
C ASN A 85 18.65 -15.08 -2.43
N ASP A 86 18.68 -13.92 -3.08
CA ASP A 86 19.54 -12.79 -2.75
C ASP A 86 18.80 -11.89 -1.76
N HIS A 87 19.00 -12.16 -0.47
CA HIS A 87 18.47 -11.39 0.66
C HIS A 87 18.80 -9.88 0.59
N ASN A 88 19.65 -9.45 -0.35
CA ASN A 88 19.95 -8.03 -0.60
C ASN A 88 18.91 -7.31 -1.47
N LYS A 89 17.91 -8.01 -2.04
CA LYS A 89 16.84 -7.42 -2.86
C LYS A 89 15.48 -7.51 -2.17
N ALA A 90 15.38 -7.05 -0.93
CA ALA A 90 14.09 -6.90 -0.28
C ALA A 90 13.22 -5.94 -1.13
N THR A 91 12.06 -6.42 -1.57
CA THR A 91 11.11 -5.63 -2.35
C THR A 91 9.83 -5.40 -1.57
N LEU A 92 9.33 -4.17 -1.59
CA LEU A 92 8.14 -3.77 -0.86
C LEU A 92 6.98 -3.51 -1.80
N VAL A 93 5.79 -3.96 -1.43
CA VAL A 93 4.53 -3.63 -2.09
C VAL A 93 3.61 -3.06 -1.02
N LYS A 94 3.20 -1.81 -1.18
CA LYS A 94 2.22 -1.13 -0.33
C LYS A 94 0.89 -1.03 -1.08
N LEU A 95 -0.15 -1.63 -0.48
CA LEU A 95 -1.53 -1.49 -0.93
C LEU A 95 -2.17 -0.42 -0.07
N ASP A 96 -2.45 0.74 -0.66
CA ASP A 96 -3.06 1.87 0.01
C ASP A 96 -4.58 1.87 -0.18
N PHE A 97 -5.29 1.20 0.72
CA PHE A 97 -6.73 1.09 0.67
C PHE A 97 -7.39 2.43 0.96
N LYS A 98 -8.36 2.81 0.12
CA LYS A 98 -9.09 4.08 0.24
C LYS A 98 -10.50 3.96 0.81
N SER A 99 -11.01 2.75 0.98
CA SER A 99 -12.30 2.50 1.64
C SER A 99 -12.42 1.09 2.19
N GLN A 100 -13.32 0.90 3.17
CA GLN A 100 -13.66 -0.42 3.73
C GLN A 100 -14.07 -1.43 2.64
N VAL A 101 -14.87 -1.00 1.65
CA VAL A 101 -15.34 -1.87 0.56
C VAL A 101 -14.18 -2.32 -0.33
N ALA A 102 -13.24 -1.42 -0.63
CA ALA A 102 -12.04 -1.77 -1.40
C ALA A 102 -11.18 -2.80 -0.66
N LEU A 103 -11.04 -2.65 0.66
CA LEU A 103 -10.33 -3.61 1.51
C LEU A 103 -10.99 -5.00 1.46
N GLU A 104 -12.30 -5.08 1.77
CA GLU A 104 -13.03 -6.34 1.85
C GLU A 104 -13.03 -7.09 0.51
N ALA A 105 -13.19 -6.36 -0.60
CA ALA A 105 -13.14 -6.94 -1.94
C ALA A 105 -11.73 -7.42 -2.35
N SER A 106 -10.68 -7.00 -1.64
CA SER A 106 -9.29 -7.33 -1.96
C SER A 106 -8.74 -8.55 -1.22
N LEU A 107 -9.36 -8.98 -0.12
CA LEU A 107 -8.80 -9.98 0.81
C LEU A 107 -8.37 -11.28 0.11
N ALA A 108 -9.26 -11.85 -0.72
CA ALA A 108 -8.98 -13.10 -1.43
C ALA A 108 -7.86 -12.96 -2.47
N LEU A 109 -7.80 -11.82 -3.17
CA LEU A 109 -6.76 -11.52 -4.16
C LEU A 109 -5.39 -11.40 -3.50
N VAL A 110 -5.33 -10.70 -2.36
CA VAL A 110 -4.09 -10.53 -1.59
C VAL A 110 -3.62 -11.85 -1.00
N GLN A 111 -4.54 -12.67 -0.46
CA GLN A 111 -4.21 -14.01 0.04
C GLN A 111 -3.63 -14.91 -1.05
N ALA A 112 -4.21 -14.90 -2.25
CA ALA A 112 -3.72 -15.66 -3.39
C ALA A 112 -2.32 -15.21 -3.80
N TYR A 113 -2.10 -13.90 -3.90
CA TYR A 113 -0.81 -13.32 -4.23
C TYR A 113 0.30 -13.69 -3.23
N VAL A 114 0.01 -13.61 -1.93
CA VAL A 114 0.97 -14.00 -0.88
C VAL A 114 1.26 -15.51 -0.94
N THR A 115 0.25 -16.32 -1.24
CA THR A 115 0.41 -17.78 -1.39
C THR A 115 1.33 -18.11 -2.57
N GLU A 116 1.18 -17.40 -3.69
CA GLU A 116 1.99 -17.56 -4.90
C GLU A 116 3.44 -17.11 -4.67
N THR A 117 3.64 -15.92 -4.08
CA THR A 117 4.96 -15.31 -3.90
C THR A 117 5.73 -15.79 -2.67
N ARG A 118 5.03 -16.33 -1.67
CA ARG A 118 5.58 -16.79 -0.37
C ARG A 118 6.39 -15.73 0.36
N PHE A 119 6.08 -14.45 0.16
CA PHE A 119 6.83 -13.33 0.74
C PHE A 119 5.93 -12.28 1.40
N PRO A 120 5.20 -12.63 2.49
CA PRO A 120 4.28 -11.72 3.14
C PRO A 120 4.98 -10.54 3.85
N GLN A 121 6.24 -10.68 4.25
CA GLN A 121 6.95 -9.65 5.04
C GLN A 121 7.29 -8.38 4.22
N GLY A 122 7.24 -8.48 2.88
CA GLY A 122 7.38 -7.33 1.98
C GLY A 122 6.06 -6.63 1.66
N LEU A 123 4.93 -7.12 2.16
CA LEU A 123 3.62 -6.57 1.88
C LEU A 123 3.19 -5.58 2.98
N PHE A 124 2.82 -4.38 2.57
CA PHE A 124 2.37 -3.31 3.44
C PHE A 124 0.88 -3.06 3.19
N TRP A 125 0.10 -3.07 4.26
CA TRP A 125 -1.32 -2.70 4.24
C TRP A 125 -1.44 -1.28 4.79
N ASN A 126 -1.81 -0.35 3.93
CA ASN A 126 -1.94 1.06 4.26
C ASN A 126 -3.41 1.48 4.24
N ALA A 127 -3.79 2.30 5.21
CA ALA A 127 -5.06 3.01 5.24
C ALA A 127 -4.97 4.18 6.23
N ASP A 128 -5.71 5.24 5.94
CA ASP A 128 -5.88 6.36 6.86
C ASP A 128 -7.02 6.03 7.85
N LEU A 129 -6.64 5.48 9.00
CA LEU A 129 -7.59 5.03 10.04
C LEU A 129 -7.79 6.07 11.15
N LEU A 130 -6.85 7.00 11.29
CA LEU A 130 -6.87 8.01 12.35
C LEU A 130 -7.36 9.34 11.79
N LEU A 131 -8.10 10.09 12.61
CA LEU A 131 -8.57 11.41 12.22
C LEU A 131 -7.41 12.40 12.29
N GLY A 132 -7.06 13.00 11.15
CA GLY A 132 -6.04 14.05 11.12
C GLY A 132 -6.50 15.39 11.71
N PRO A 133 -5.60 16.38 11.73
CA PRO A 133 -5.92 17.74 12.14
C PRO A 133 -6.96 18.37 11.20
N MET A 134 -8.17 18.61 11.72
CA MET A 134 -9.28 19.24 10.99
C MET A 134 -10.01 20.20 11.91
N GLN A 135 -10.27 21.42 11.43
CA GLN A 135 -10.84 22.50 12.22
C GLN A 135 -12.34 22.31 12.47
N ASP A 136 -13.13 22.09 11.42
CA ASP A 136 -14.58 22.00 11.53
C ASP A 136 -15.12 20.56 11.51
N ILE A 137 -16.38 20.41 11.93
CA ILE A 137 -17.06 19.11 12.02
C ILE A 137 -17.44 18.58 10.64
N GLU A 138 -17.69 19.48 9.68
CA GLU A 138 -18.11 19.10 8.32
C GLU A 138 -16.97 18.40 7.58
N ASP A 139 -15.76 18.93 7.69
CA ASP A 139 -14.54 18.34 7.16
C ASP A 139 -14.20 17.02 7.84
N ARG A 140 -14.38 16.92 9.17
CA ARG A 140 -14.22 15.64 9.87
C ARG A 140 -15.18 14.58 9.36
N GLN A 141 -16.40 14.95 9.00
CA GLN A 141 -17.37 14.01 8.42
C GLN A 141 -17.04 13.67 6.97
N ARG A 142 -16.54 14.64 6.20
CA ARG A 142 -16.28 14.49 4.76
C ARG A 142 -14.95 13.80 4.46
N TYR A 143 -13.91 14.14 5.21
CA TYR A 143 -12.52 13.70 5.03
C TYR A 143 -12.04 12.80 6.17
N GLY A 144 -12.89 12.48 7.15
CA GLY A 144 -12.57 11.52 8.19
C GLY A 144 -12.35 10.10 7.67
N PRO A 145 -11.84 9.19 8.53
CA PRO A 145 -11.53 7.82 8.16
C PRO A 145 -12.72 7.10 7.53
N GLN A 146 -12.49 6.45 6.39
CA GLN A 146 -13.50 5.67 5.65
C GLN A 146 -13.52 4.18 6.04
N PHE A 147 -13.07 3.89 7.26
CA PHE A 147 -12.80 2.55 7.75
C PHE A 147 -13.30 2.38 9.17
N ASN A 148 -13.73 1.16 9.51
CA ASN A 148 -13.73 0.73 10.89
C ASN A 148 -12.32 0.21 11.22
N GLY A 149 -11.57 0.96 12.03
CA GLY A 149 -10.17 0.61 12.33
C GLY A 149 -10.01 -0.76 12.98
N SER A 150 -10.92 -1.17 13.87
CA SER A 150 -10.88 -2.51 14.49
C SER A 150 -11.11 -3.62 13.45
N THR A 151 -12.05 -3.41 12.53
CA THR A 151 -12.29 -4.33 11.41
C THR A 151 -11.08 -4.41 10.49
N PHE A 152 -10.46 -3.27 10.15
CA PHE A 152 -9.24 -3.24 9.33
C PHE A 152 -8.13 -4.11 9.94
N LEU A 153 -7.82 -3.90 11.22
CA LEU A 153 -6.78 -4.64 11.93
C LEU A 153 -7.09 -6.14 12.00
N ALA A 154 -8.34 -6.50 12.29
CA ALA A 154 -8.77 -7.89 12.33
C ALA A 154 -8.64 -8.57 10.96
N LEU A 155 -9.08 -7.91 9.89
CA LEU A 155 -8.99 -8.45 8.53
C LEU A 155 -7.55 -8.60 8.05
N ALA A 156 -6.69 -7.61 8.31
CA ALA A 156 -5.27 -7.69 7.99
C ALA A 156 -4.60 -8.87 8.72
N GLN A 157 -4.84 -8.99 10.04
CA GLN A 157 -4.31 -10.08 10.86
C GLN A 157 -4.80 -11.47 10.43
N GLN A 158 -6.06 -11.59 9.99
CA GLN A 158 -6.64 -12.86 9.54
C GLN A 158 -6.17 -13.26 8.14
N THR A 159 -5.94 -12.28 7.25
CA THR A 159 -5.62 -12.53 5.85
C THR A 159 -4.11 -12.72 5.65
N VAL A 160 -3.29 -11.81 6.18
CA VAL A 160 -1.84 -11.90 6.06
C VAL A 160 -1.20 -11.52 7.40
N PRO A 161 -1.11 -12.46 8.36
CA PRO A 161 -0.57 -12.21 9.70
C PRO A 161 0.81 -11.53 9.73
N ASP A 162 1.65 -11.79 8.73
CA ASP A 162 3.02 -11.30 8.63
C ASP A 162 3.15 -10.01 7.79
N ALA A 163 2.03 -9.43 7.33
CA ALA A 163 2.06 -8.16 6.61
C ALA A 163 2.41 -7.00 7.55
N VAL A 164 3.07 -5.99 7.01
CA VAL A 164 3.38 -4.76 7.74
C VAL A 164 2.16 -3.83 7.68
N LEU A 165 1.74 -3.32 8.83
CA LEU A 165 0.70 -2.31 8.92
C LEU A 165 1.32 -0.91 8.77
N SER A 166 0.79 -0.10 7.87
CA SER A 166 1.17 1.29 7.63
C SER A 166 -0.07 2.16 7.86
N ILE A 167 -0.37 2.44 9.12
CA ILE A 167 -1.59 3.17 9.50
C ILE A 167 -1.33 4.67 9.49
N GLY A 168 -2.19 5.41 8.80
CA GLY A 168 -2.09 6.85 8.63
C GLY A 168 -3.21 7.63 9.29
N TRP A 169 -3.06 8.96 9.23
CA TRP A 169 -4.10 9.93 9.55
C TRP A 169 -4.69 10.47 8.26
N THR A 170 -5.99 10.77 8.27
CA THR A 170 -6.63 11.43 7.16
C THR A 170 -6.11 12.86 6.96
N THR A 171 -6.13 13.34 5.73
CA THR A 171 -5.67 14.69 5.36
C THR A 171 -6.78 15.47 4.69
N THR A 172 -6.80 16.79 4.88
CA THR A 172 -7.70 17.69 4.14
C THR A 172 -6.98 18.27 2.93
N PRO A 173 -7.67 18.53 1.81
CA PRO A 173 -7.11 19.24 0.68
C PRO A 173 -7.17 20.77 0.84
N HIS A 174 -7.66 21.29 1.97
CA HIS A 174 -7.96 22.71 2.15
C HIS A 174 -6.72 23.52 2.54
N GLU A 175 -6.38 24.56 1.76
CA GLU A 175 -5.26 25.47 2.05
C GLU A 175 -5.44 26.27 3.36
N GLN A 176 -6.67 26.37 3.88
CA GLN A 176 -6.99 27.05 5.13
C GLN A 176 -6.53 26.28 6.38
N ASP A 177 -6.13 25.01 6.21
CA ASP A 177 -5.59 24.17 7.27
C ASP A 177 -4.05 24.20 7.35
N GLN A 178 -3.38 25.10 6.60
CA GLN A 178 -1.91 25.20 6.58
C GLN A 178 -1.26 25.46 7.95
N ASP A 179 -2.02 26.01 8.91
CA ASP A 179 -1.57 26.27 10.28
C ASP A 179 -2.00 25.17 11.29
N ILE A 180 -2.67 24.09 10.85
CA ILE A 180 -3.04 23.00 11.73
C ILE A 180 -2.00 21.88 11.66
N ALA A 181 -1.41 21.58 12.81
CA ALA A 181 -0.41 20.53 12.95
C ALA A 181 -0.98 19.29 13.66
N TYR A 182 -0.37 18.14 13.37
CA TYR A 182 -0.51 16.97 14.22
C TYR A 182 -0.03 17.28 15.64
N THR A 183 -0.78 16.81 16.63
CA THR A 183 -0.47 17.03 18.07
C THR A 183 -0.16 15.71 18.76
N GLU A 184 0.51 15.76 19.91
CA GLU A 184 0.79 14.56 20.72
C GLU A 184 -0.47 13.79 21.11
N ASN A 185 -1.61 14.47 21.26
CA ASN A 185 -2.89 13.83 21.61
C ASN A 185 -3.52 13.02 20.47
N MET A 186 -2.95 13.09 19.26
CA MET A 186 -3.43 12.36 18.08
C MET A 186 -2.68 11.04 17.86
N VAL A 187 -1.69 10.70 18.70
CA VAL A 187 -0.80 9.53 18.60
C VAL A 187 -1.06 8.53 19.72
#